data_AF-A0AAV2RGP7-F1
#
_entry.id   AF-A0AAV2RGP7-F1
#
_cell.length_a   1.000
_cell.length_b   1.000
_cell.length_c   1.000
_cell.angle_alpha   90.00
_cell.angle_beta   90.00
_cell.angle_gamma   90.00
#
_symmetry.space_group_name_H-M   'P 1'
#
loop_
_entity.id
_entity.type
_entity.pdbx_description
1 polymer ?
#
loop_
_entity_poly.entity_id
_entity_poly.type
_entity_poly.pdbx_seq_one_letter_code
_entity_poly.pdbx_strand_id
1 'polypeptide(L)'
;VVSTINNAEDIDDLVGSQFVATHPAFRSVVSTINNAEDIDDLVGSALIYQHMFDRRTSPWEMQNWDYDELQKFRVQLNRVDRLYYIYHYDDEISSRSYEILVRMDYKEEKVFVHLAAGCDFTGFDCQGGGEIYITRNPNIFLKSVVGENHNPTLIYNSLLQDGYSVEEPTQFDLTPRHMWNSVPALKFLTHQAVHEHRDQLYHYPEVLPSMLTNSVTEFLQVQDTRYHHD
;
A
#
# COMPACT_ATOMS: atom_id res chain seq x y z
N VAL A 1 -26.35 30.48 -38.17
CA VAL A 1 -25.12 29.68 -38.28
C VAL A 1 -25.02 28.88 -37.01
N VAL A 2 -25.15 27.57 -37.15
CA VAL A 2 -25.10 26.57 -36.07
C VAL A 2 -23.63 26.27 -35.81
N SER A 3 -23.20 26.35 -34.55
CA SER A 3 -21.96 25.74 -34.04
C SER A 3 -22.29 25.19 -32.65
N THR A 4 -22.98 24.06 -32.59
CA THR A 4 -22.37 22.74 -32.30
C THR A 4 -21.37 22.82 -31.15
N ILE A 5 -21.89 22.60 -29.95
CA ILE A 5 -21.14 22.27 -28.75
C ILE A 5 -20.55 20.87 -29.00
N ASN A 6 -19.29 20.82 -29.40
CA ASN A 6 -18.48 19.61 -29.37
C ASN A 6 -17.65 19.69 -28.10
N ASN A 7 -18.13 19.09 -27.02
CA ASN A 7 -17.31 18.59 -25.91
C ASN A 7 -18.11 17.46 -25.28
N ALA A 8 -17.90 16.25 -25.82
CA ALA A 8 -18.39 15.01 -25.23
C ALA A 8 -17.52 14.54 -24.05
N GLU A 9 -16.50 15.33 -23.65
CA GLU A 9 -15.63 15.04 -22.51
C GLU A 9 -16.11 15.69 -21.19
N ASP A 10 -17.05 16.64 -21.25
CA ASP A 10 -17.54 17.37 -20.06
C ASP A 10 -18.90 16.86 -19.54
N ILE A 11 -19.39 15.71 -20.04
CA ILE A 11 -20.69 15.10 -19.67
C ILE A 11 -20.48 13.63 -19.18
N ASP A 12 -19.30 13.28 -18.70
CA ASP A 12 -19.08 12.00 -17.99
C ASP A 12 -19.07 12.16 -16.46
N ASP A 13 -19.03 13.40 -15.94
CA ASP A 13 -18.97 13.67 -14.50
C ASP A 13 -20.35 13.77 -13.82
N LEU A 14 -21.44 13.61 -14.57
CA LEU A 14 -22.81 13.72 -14.05
C LEU A 14 -23.71 12.71 -14.78
N VAL A 15 -23.76 11.48 -14.29
CA VAL A 15 -24.89 10.50 -14.26
C VAL A 15 -24.39 9.05 -14.41
N GLY A 16 -24.64 8.24 -13.37
CA GLY A 16 -25.00 6.81 -13.50
C GLY A 16 -23.84 5.82 -13.59
N SER A 17 -23.61 5.09 -12.48
CA SER A 17 -22.98 3.76 -12.41
C SER A 17 -22.22 3.34 -13.68
N GLN A 18 -21.03 3.91 -13.90
CA GLN A 18 -20.10 3.33 -14.86
C GLN A 18 -19.76 1.94 -14.32
N PHE A 19 -20.15 0.90 -15.06
CA PHE A 19 -19.75 -0.46 -14.74
C PHE A 19 -18.23 -0.50 -14.56
N VAL A 20 -17.78 -0.69 -13.32
CA VAL A 20 -16.36 -0.83 -13.03
C VAL A 20 -15.93 -2.21 -13.51
N ALA A 21 -15.28 -2.26 -14.67
CA ALA A 21 -14.81 -3.52 -15.24
C ALA A 21 -13.86 -4.21 -14.25
N THR A 22 -14.09 -5.49 -13.99
CA THR A 22 -13.20 -6.30 -13.13
C THR A 22 -12.03 -6.83 -13.95
N HIS A 23 -10.83 -6.77 -13.39
CA HIS A 23 -9.65 -7.35 -14.04
C HIS A 23 -9.87 -8.85 -14.29
N PRO A 24 -9.54 -9.40 -15.48
CA PRO A 24 -9.87 -10.79 -15.83
C PRO A 24 -9.17 -11.84 -14.96
N ALA A 25 -8.02 -11.49 -14.38
CA ALA A 25 -7.29 -12.33 -13.43
C ALA A 25 -7.55 -11.98 -11.97
N PHE A 26 -8.59 -11.18 -11.68
CA PHE A 26 -8.89 -10.73 -10.32
C PHE A 26 -9.11 -11.90 -9.38
N ARG A 27 -8.50 -11.81 -8.19
CA ARG A 27 -8.72 -12.74 -7.09
C ARG A 27 -8.62 -11.98 -5.77
N SER A 28 -9.52 -12.30 -4.84
CA SER A 28 -9.56 -11.69 -3.51
C SER A 28 -9.15 -12.68 -2.42
N VAL A 29 -8.43 -12.19 -1.42
CA VAL A 29 -8.22 -12.88 -0.14
C VAL A 29 -9.46 -12.75 0.76
N VAL A 30 -10.23 -11.67 0.59
CA VAL A 30 -11.47 -11.38 1.33
C VAL A 30 -12.63 -12.08 0.63
N SER A 31 -13.19 -13.11 1.24
CA SER A 31 -14.15 -14.03 0.63
C SER A 31 -15.48 -13.41 0.22
N THR A 32 -15.83 -12.25 0.78
CA THR A 32 -17.06 -11.52 0.44
C THR A 32 -16.92 -10.66 -0.81
N ILE A 33 -15.69 -10.49 -1.33
CA ILE A 33 -15.39 -9.61 -2.46
C ILE A 33 -14.96 -10.47 -3.66
N ASN A 34 -15.72 -10.38 -4.75
CA ASN A 34 -15.56 -11.21 -5.94
C ASN A 34 -15.21 -10.40 -7.19
N ASN A 35 -15.45 -9.10 -7.18
CA ASN A 35 -15.31 -8.24 -8.34
C ASN A 35 -14.96 -6.80 -7.95
N ALA A 36 -14.77 -5.94 -8.94
CA ALA A 36 -14.43 -4.53 -8.73
C ALA A 36 -15.61 -3.69 -8.21
N GLU A 37 -16.86 -4.06 -8.53
CA GLU A 37 -18.07 -3.39 -8.03
C GLU A 37 -18.19 -3.57 -6.51
N ASP A 38 -17.93 -4.78 -5.99
CA ASP A 38 -17.89 -5.06 -4.55
C ASP A 38 -16.84 -4.20 -3.81
N ILE A 39 -15.73 -3.84 -4.47
CA ILE A 39 -14.72 -2.93 -3.91
C ILE A 39 -15.24 -1.49 -3.95
N ASP A 40 -15.80 -1.07 -5.07
CA ASP A 40 -16.35 0.27 -5.27
C ASP A 40 -17.49 0.57 -4.29
N ASP A 41 -18.34 -0.41 -4.01
CA ASP A 41 -19.43 -0.30 -3.04
C ASP A 41 -18.92 0.03 -1.62
N LEU A 42 -17.74 -0.48 -1.24
CA LEU A 42 -17.17 -0.29 0.09
C LEU A 42 -16.29 0.96 0.19
N VAL A 43 -15.49 1.24 -0.84
CA VAL A 43 -14.45 2.30 -0.77
C VAL A 43 -14.50 3.29 -1.92
N GLY A 44 -15.53 3.26 -2.77
CA GLY A 44 -15.70 4.11 -3.94
C GLY A 44 -15.63 5.60 -3.62
N SER A 45 -16.15 6.00 -2.45
CA SER A 45 -16.00 7.37 -1.95
C SER A 45 -14.53 7.79 -1.83
N ALA A 46 -13.68 6.94 -1.23
CA ALA A 46 -12.24 7.24 -1.13
C ALA A 46 -11.56 7.24 -2.51
N LEU A 47 -12.00 6.36 -3.42
CA LEU A 47 -11.46 6.29 -4.79
C LEU A 47 -11.81 7.53 -5.63
N ILE A 48 -12.97 8.15 -5.42
CA ILE A 48 -13.35 9.41 -6.07
C ILE A 48 -12.45 10.56 -5.60
N TYR A 49 -12.24 10.67 -4.29
CA TYR A 49 -11.44 11.75 -3.69
C TYR A 49 -9.94 11.49 -3.67
N GLN A 50 -9.49 10.39 -4.26
CA GLN A 50 -8.09 9.99 -4.22
C GLN A 50 -7.12 11.06 -4.75
N HIS A 51 -7.57 11.96 -5.62
CA HIS A 51 -6.77 13.08 -6.13
C HIS A 51 -6.30 14.06 -5.03
N MET A 52 -6.93 14.03 -3.86
CA MET A 52 -6.57 14.83 -2.69
C MET A 52 -5.57 14.14 -1.76
N PHE A 53 -5.26 12.86 -2.00
CA PHE A 53 -4.43 12.07 -1.10
C PHE A 53 -2.93 12.30 -1.34
N ASP A 54 -2.12 12.18 -0.31
CA ASP A 54 -0.67 12.20 -0.47
C ASP A 54 -0.21 10.90 -1.11
N ARG A 55 0.76 10.98 -2.04
CA ARG A 55 1.39 9.78 -2.62
C ARG A 55 2.76 9.56 -2.01
N ARG A 56 2.99 8.35 -1.52
CA ARG A 56 4.26 7.93 -0.93
C ARG A 56 4.74 6.63 -1.57
N THR A 57 6.05 6.42 -1.51
CA THR A 57 6.71 5.20 -1.94
C THR A 57 7.85 4.92 -0.96
N SER A 58 8.43 3.73 -1.04
CA SER A 58 9.65 3.44 -0.28
C SER A 58 10.75 4.45 -0.63
N PRO A 59 11.48 5.01 0.35
CA PRO A 59 12.62 5.89 0.08
C PRO A 59 13.65 5.30 -0.90
N TRP A 60 13.74 3.97 -0.92
CA TRP A 60 14.67 3.20 -1.76
C TRP A 60 14.19 3.03 -3.20
N GLU A 61 12.89 3.20 -3.42
CA GLU A 61 12.27 3.18 -4.74
C GLU A 61 12.06 4.60 -5.29
N MET A 62 12.28 5.65 -4.49
CA MET A 62 12.01 7.04 -4.88
C MET A 62 12.77 7.45 -6.15
N GLN A 63 13.99 6.93 -6.34
CA GLN A 63 14.78 7.15 -7.57
C GLN A 63 14.23 6.43 -8.81
N ASN A 64 13.38 5.41 -8.62
CA ASN A 64 12.75 4.63 -9.68
C ASN A 64 11.40 5.22 -10.12
N TRP A 65 10.95 6.28 -9.44
CA TRP A 65 9.72 6.99 -9.73
C TRP A 65 10.03 8.35 -10.32
N ASP A 66 9.40 8.66 -11.45
CA ASP A 66 9.25 10.04 -11.86
C ASP A 66 8.31 10.76 -10.86
N TYR A 67 8.70 11.94 -10.41
CA TYR A 67 7.97 12.65 -9.34
C TYR A 67 6.55 13.01 -9.78
N ASP A 68 6.40 13.57 -10.99
CA ASP A 68 5.10 13.95 -11.53
C ASP A 68 4.21 12.74 -11.78
N GLU A 69 4.81 11.62 -12.20
CA GLU A 69 4.14 10.34 -12.34
C GLU A 69 3.62 9.82 -10.99
N LEU A 70 4.45 9.82 -9.95
CA LEU A 70 4.07 9.36 -8.62
C LEU A 70 2.90 10.20 -8.07
N GLN A 71 2.97 11.53 -8.20
CA GLN A 71 1.89 12.41 -7.74
C GLN A 71 0.58 12.23 -8.51
N LYS A 72 0.64 11.76 -9.75
CA LYS A 72 -0.54 11.44 -10.57
C LYS A 72 -1.03 10.00 -10.40
N PHE A 73 -0.37 9.19 -9.58
CA PHE A 73 -0.76 7.80 -9.36
C PHE A 73 -2.20 7.72 -8.84
N ARG A 74 -2.97 6.81 -9.44
CA ARG A 74 -4.36 6.52 -9.06
C ARG A 74 -4.62 5.03 -9.01
N VAL A 75 -5.37 4.61 -8.00
CA VAL A 75 -5.94 3.27 -7.91
C VAL A 75 -7.07 3.17 -8.94
N GLN A 76 -6.89 2.26 -9.88
CA GLN A 76 -7.86 1.95 -10.93
C GLN A 76 -8.32 0.51 -10.75
N LEU A 77 -9.58 0.32 -10.34
CA LEU A 77 -10.10 -1.00 -9.96
C LEU A 77 -10.05 -2.03 -11.11
N ASN A 78 -10.18 -1.58 -12.35
CA ASN A 78 -10.04 -2.45 -13.53
C ASN A 78 -8.62 -3.01 -13.76
N ARG A 79 -7.62 -2.46 -13.06
CA ARG A 79 -6.23 -2.94 -13.06
C ARG A 79 -5.89 -3.70 -11.80
N VAL A 80 -6.75 -3.72 -10.78
CA VAL A 80 -6.54 -4.48 -9.56
C VAL A 80 -6.72 -5.95 -9.87
N ASP A 81 -5.66 -6.73 -9.70
CA ASP A 81 -5.69 -8.18 -9.92
C ASP A 81 -5.69 -8.97 -8.60
N ARG A 82 -5.26 -8.35 -7.49
CA ARG A 82 -5.39 -8.92 -6.15
C ARG A 82 -5.93 -7.92 -5.15
N LEU A 83 -6.89 -8.37 -4.36
CA LEU A 83 -7.29 -7.71 -3.11
C LEU A 83 -6.78 -8.53 -1.92
N TYR A 84 -5.99 -7.91 -1.05
CA TYR A 84 -5.46 -8.52 0.17
C TYR A 84 -6.27 -8.17 1.40
N TYR A 85 -6.74 -6.92 1.49
CA TYR A 85 -7.48 -6.40 2.63
C TYR A 85 -8.40 -5.26 2.17
N ILE A 86 -9.56 -5.15 2.80
CA ILE A 86 -10.48 -4.03 2.66
C ILE A 86 -11.15 -3.77 4.00
N TYR A 87 -11.26 -2.49 4.34
CA TYR A 87 -11.97 -2.00 5.49
C TYR A 87 -12.75 -0.74 5.12
N HIS A 88 -13.97 -0.69 5.64
CA HIS A 88 -14.86 0.44 5.54
C HIS A 88 -15.58 0.60 6.87
N TYR A 89 -15.57 1.83 7.37
CA TYR A 89 -16.36 2.24 8.53
C TYR A 89 -16.98 3.61 8.25
N ASP A 90 -18.29 3.70 8.44
CA ASP A 90 -19.06 4.93 8.42
C ASP A 90 -20.02 4.88 9.61
N ASP A 91 -19.86 5.81 10.55
CA ASP A 91 -20.76 5.95 11.69
C ASP A 91 -22.01 6.78 11.37
N GLU A 92 -22.17 7.22 10.11
CA GLU A 92 -23.22 8.11 9.58
C GLU A 92 -23.28 9.50 10.25
N ILE A 93 -22.39 9.80 11.19
CA ILE A 93 -22.50 10.95 12.09
C ILE A 93 -21.28 11.87 11.97
N SER A 94 -20.08 11.31 12.08
CA SER A 94 -18.87 12.09 12.32
C SER A 94 -17.59 11.51 11.73
N SER A 95 -17.49 10.20 11.53
CA SER A 95 -16.22 9.57 11.16
C SER A 95 -16.40 8.53 10.07
N ARG A 96 -15.56 8.67 9.04
CA ARG A 96 -15.42 7.72 7.95
C ARG A 96 -13.98 7.29 7.85
N SER A 97 -13.76 5.99 7.72
CA SER A 97 -12.44 5.42 7.51
C SER A 97 -12.50 4.34 6.43
N TYR A 98 -11.56 4.43 5.51
CA TYR A 98 -11.40 3.51 4.39
C TYR A 98 -9.97 3.01 4.37
N GLU A 99 -9.78 1.72 4.14
CA GLU A 99 -8.47 1.14 3.95
C GLU A 99 -8.54 0.01 2.92
N ILE A 100 -7.62 0.01 1.95
CA ILE A 100 -7.45 -1.10 1.01
C ILE A 100 -5.99 -1.46 0.82
N LEU A 101 -5.73 -2.76 0.75
CA LEU A 101 -4.45 -3.32 0.32
C LEU A 101 -4.66 -4.13 -0.95
N VAL A 102 -4.03 -3.71 -2.05
CA VAL A 102 -4.22 -4.31 -3.37
C VAL A 102 -2.91 -4.52 -4.10
N ARG A 103 -2.92 -5.44 -5.07
CA ARG A 103 -1.96 -5.46 -6.17
C ARG A 103 -2.68 -5.04 -7.45
N MET A 104 -2.03 -4.21 -8.25
CA MET A 104 -2.56 -3.79 -9.53
C MET A 104 -1.50 -3.75 -10.62
N ASP A 105 -1.97 -3.83 -11.86
CA ASP A 105 -1.16 -3.53 -13.03
C ASP A 105 -0.88 -2.04 -13.15
N TYR A 106 0.39 -1.70 -13.27
CA TYR A 106 0.83 -0.34 -13.50
C TYR A 106 1.93 -0.34 -14.56
N LYS A 107 1.57 0.15 -15.76
CA LYS A 107 2.37 -0.03 -16.98
C LYS A 107 2.60 -1.53 -17.23
N GLU A 108 3.85 -1.97 -17.34
CA GLU A 108 4.23 -3.36 -17.59
C GLU A 108 4.65 -4.11 -16.31
N GLU A 109 4.42 -3.50 -15.14
CA GLU A 109 4.84 -4.02 -13.84
C GLU A 109 3.67 -4.16 -12.86
N LYS A 110 3.85 -5.04 -11.87
CA LYS A 110 2.92 -5.16 -10.74
C LYS A 110 3.37 -4.22 -9.62
N VAL A 111 2.42 -3.46 -9.09
CA VAL A 111 2.62 -2.62 -7.91
C VAL A 111 1.70 -3.06 -6.78
N PHE A 112 2.19 -2.91 -5.56
CA PHE A 112 1.44 -3.12 -4.33
C PHE A 112 1.05 -1.75 -3.78
N VAL A 113 -0.22 -1.60 -3.42
CA VAL A 113 -0.79 -0.33 -3.02
C VAL A 113 -1.50 -0.49 -1.69
N HIS A 114 -1.24 0.45 -0.80
CA HIS A 114 -2.03 0.69 0.39
C HIS A 114 -2.66 2.06 0.26
N LEU A 115 -4.00 2.11 0.25
CA LEU A 115 -4.74 3.35 0.34
C LEU A 115 -5.44 3.38 1.68
N ALA A 116 -5.16 4.42 2.46
CA ALA A 116 -5.82 4.71 3.72
C ALA A 116 -6.39 6.12 3.66
N ALA A 117 -7.66 6.29 4.02
CA ALA A 117 -8.31 7.58 4.01
C ALA A 117 -9.27 7.72 5.20
N GLY A 118 -9.38 8.94 5.71
CA GLY A 118 -10.36 9.30 6.72
C GLY A 118 -10.94 10.67 6.47
N CYS A 119 -12.19 10.89 6.88
CA CYS A 119 -12.72 12.24 7.10
C CYS A 119 -13.32 12.30 8.50
N ASP A 120 -12.88 13.31 9.25
CA ASP A 120 -13.52 13.73 10.47
C ASP A 120 -14.43 14.93 10.14
N PHE A 121 -15.73 14.75 10.36
CA PHE A 121 -16.70 15.84 10.30
C PHE A 121 -16.74 16.54 11.66
N THR A 122 -16.02 17.65 11.78
CA THR A 122 -16.29 18.62 12.84
C THR A 122 -17.47 19.47 12.37
N GLY A 123 -18.48 19.76 13.20
CA GLY A 123 -19.79 20.32 12.78
C GLY A 123 -19.80 21.63 11.96
N PHE A 124 -18.65 22.18 11.56
CA PHE A 124 -18.50 23.31 10.66
C PHE A 124 -17.51 23.09 9.50
N ASP A 125 -16.72 21.99 9.45
CA ASP A 125 -15.75 21.65 8.38
C ASP A 125 -15.45 20.12 8.34
N CYS A 126 -15.37 19.49 7.14
CA CYS A 126 -14.72 18.17 6.98
C CYS A 126 -13.21 18.40 6.85
N GLN A 127 -12.44 17.85 7.78
CA GLN A 127 -11.00 17.70 7.65
C GLN A 127 -10.74 16.27 7.20
N GLY A 128 -10.73 16.09 5.88
CA GLY A 128 -10.44 14.81 5.25
C GLY A 128 -9.05 14.78 4.66
N GLY A 129 -8.37 13.65 4.83
CA GLY A 129 -7.05 13.38 4.28
C GLY A 129 -6.90 11.89 3.99
N GLY A 130 -6.00 11.57 3.09
CA GLY A 130 -5.69 10.18 2.79
C GLY A 130 -4.30 10.05 2.24
N GLU A 131 -3.80 8.83 2.25
CA GLU A 131 -2.51 8.46 1.71
C GLU A 131 -2.68 7.30 0.73
N ILE A 132 -1.91 7.33 -0.34
CA ILE A 132 -1.68 6.19 -1.22
C ILE A 132 -0.19 5.88 -1.16
N TYR A 133 0.14 4.80 -0.47
CA TYR A 133 1.48 4.24 -0.45
C TYR A 133 1.62 3.20 -1.57
N ILE A 134 2.66 3.33 -2.39
CA ILE A 134 2.94 2.42 -3.52
C ILE A 134 4.33 1.82 -3.37
N THR A 135 4.47 0.52 -3.64
CA THR A 135 5.78 -0.12 -3.78
C THR A 135 5.78 -1.19 -4.87
N ARG A 136 6.93 -1.40 -5.52
CA ARG A 136 7.12 -2.51 -6.46
C ARG A 136 7.67 -3.74 -5.74
N ASN A 137 8.23 -3.56 -4.56
CA ASN A 137 8.87 -4.62 -3.79
C ASN A 137 7.86 -5.35 -2.88
N PRO A 138 7.60 -6.65 -3.11
CA PRO A 138 6.65 -7.43 -2.31
C PRO A 138 7.11 -7.66 -0.87
N ASN A 139 8.43 -7.68 -0.58
CA ASN A 139 8.93 -7.78 0.79
C ASN A 139 8.72 -6.49 1.56
N ILE A 140 8.89 -5.32 0.90
CA ILE A 140 8.57 -4.02 1.51
C ILE A 140 7.08 -3.94 1.80
N PHE A 141 6.23 -4.32 0.85
CA PHE A 141 4.79 -4.39 1.07
C PHE A 141 4.45 -5.27 2.29
N LEU A 142 4.93 -6.51 2.31
CA LEU A 142 4.57 -7.47 3.35
C LEU A 142 5.13 -7.13 4.74
N LYS A 143 6.34 -6.56 4.83
CA LYS A 143 7.03 -6.34 6.11
C LYS A 143 6.89 -4.92 6.66
N SER A 144 6.62 -3.93 5.81
CA SER A 144 6.51 -2.52 6.21
C SER A 144 5.10 -1.96 6.11
N VAL A 145 4.31 -2.39 5.12
CA VAL A 145 2.98 -1.80 4.83
C VAL A 145 1.86 -2.62 5.45
N VAL A 146 1.96 -3.95 5.40
CA VAL A 146 0.99 -4.85 6.01
C VAL A 146 1.11 -4.80 7.53
N GLY A 147 0.11 -4.25 8.19
CA GLY A 147 -0.04 -4.20 9.64
C GLY A 147 -0.64 -5.47 10.25
N GLU A 148 -0.59 -5.57 11.58
CA GLU A 148 -1.10 -6.74 12.32
C GLU A 148 -2.58 -7.04 12.05
N ASN A 149 -3.39 -5.98 11.84
CA ASN A 149 -4.83 -6.08 11.62
C ASN A 149 -5.21 -6.61 10.22
N HIS A 150 -4.25 -6.73 9.29
CA HIS A 150 -4.50 -7.15 7.91
C HIS A 150 -4.37 -8.66 7.69
N ASN A 151 -4.14 -9.43 8.76
CA ASN A 151 -3.81 -10.87 8.70
C ASN A 151 -2.58 -11.17 7.82
N PRO A 152 -1.37 -10.79 8.28
CA PRO A 152 -0.13 -10.91 7.50
C PRO A 152 0.16 -12.34 7.00
N THR A 153 -0.21 -13.36 7.79
CA THR A 153 -0.01 -14.78 7.42
C THR A 153 -0.79 -15.15 6.16
N LEU A 154 -2.02 -14.66 6.04
CA LEU A 154 -2.86 -14.95 4.88
C LEU A 154 -2.34 -14.24 3.63
N ILE A 155 -1.88 -12.99 3.78
CA ILE A 155 -1.27 -12.20 2.70
C ILE A 155 0.04 -12.85 2.23
N TYR A 156 0.90 -13.27 3.16
CA TYR A 156 2.13 -14.01 2.86
C TYR A 156 1.85 -15.25 1.99
N ASN A 157 0.91 -16.09 2.41
CA ASN A 157 0.54 -17.28 1.64
C ASN A 157 -0.01 -16.94 0.25
N SER A 158 -0.79 -15.84 0.12
CA SER A 158 -1.30 -15.37 -1.17
C SER A 158 -0.17 -14.94 -2.11
N LEU A 159 0.84 -14.23 -1.60
CA LEU A 159 2.02 -13.82 -2.37
C LEU A 159 2.83 -15.03 -2.87
N LEU A 160 3.02 -16.05 -2.03
CA LEU A 160 3.68 -17.30 -2.44
C LEU A 160 2.92 -18.04 -3.54
N GLN A 161 1.58 -18.11 -3.43
CA GLN A 161 0.73 -18.73 -4.45
C GLN A 161 0.79 -18.01 -5.79
N ASP A 162 1.08 -16.70 -5.77
CA ASP A 162 1.30 -15.88 -6.95
C ASP A 162 2.74 -15.95 -7.50
N GLY A 163 3.61 -16.73 -6.87
CA GLY A 163 4.98 -16.97 -7.33
C GLY A 163 6.00 -15.92 -6.87
N TYR A 164 5.64 -15.05 -5.93
CA TYR A 164 6.60 -14.13 -5.34
C TYR A 164 7.53 -14.83 -4.36
N SER A 165 8.82 -14.51 -4.44
CA SER A 165 9.82 -14.96 -3.45
C SER A 165 9.87 -13.93 -2.31
N VAL A 166 9.00 -14.11 -1.33
CA VAL A 166 8.96 -13.28 -0.10
C VAL A 166 9.35 -14.08 1.12
N GLU A 167 9.96 -13.41 2.09
CA GLU A 167 10.27 -14.03 3.38
C GLU A 167 9.06 -13.93 4.32
N GLU A 168 8.90 -14.94 5.18
CA GLU A 168 7.86 -14.93 6.22
C GLU A 168 8.07 -13.74 7.17
N PRO A 169 7.05 -12.88 7.38
CA PRO A 169 7.17 -11.76 8.28
C PRO A 169 7.33 -12.28 9.71
N THR A 170 8.38 -11.84 10.38
CA THR A 170 8.68 -12.26 11.74
C THR A 170 7.96 -11.38 12.76
N GLN A 171 7.90 -11.82 14.03
CA GLN A 171 7.32 -10.99 15.10
C GLN A 171 7.94 -9.59 15.14
N PHE A 172 9.23 -9.46 14.82
CA PHE A 172 9.87 -8.15 14.70
C PHE A 172 9.24 -7.27 13.61
N ASP A 173 8.95 -7.86 12.46
CA ASP A 173 8.34 -7.18 11.32
C ASP A 173 6.88 -6.81 11.63
N LEU A 174 6.18 -7.58 12.44
CA LEU A 174 4.76 -7.34 12.75
C LEU A 174 4.57 -6.40 13.94
N THR A 175 5.45 -6.48 14.94
CA THR A 175 5.27 -5.79 16.21
C THR A 175 5.73 -4.33 16.14
N PRO A 176 4.92 -3.36 16.62
CA PRO A 176 5.32 -1.97 16.74
C PRO A 176 6.60 -1.79 17.58
N ARG A 177 7.40 -0.76 17.25
CA ARG A 177 8.73 -0.53 17.84
C ARG A 177 8.75 -0.49 19.37
N HIS A 178 7.71 0.06 19.99
CA HIS A 178 7.59 0.16 21.45
C HIS A 178 7.36 -1.20 22.15
N MET A 179 6.98 -2.24 21.40
CA MET A 179 6.73 -3.60 21.91
C MET A 179 7.86 -4.60 21.59
N TRP A 180 8.96 -4.15 20.99
CA TRP A 180 10.08 -5.02 20.59
C TRP A 180 10.81 -5.72 21.74
N ASN A 181 10.62 -5.26 22.98
CA ASN A 181 11.17 -5.92 24.18
C ASN A 181 10.66 -7.37 24.37
N SER A 182 9.64 -7.78 23.61
CA SER A 182 9.04 -9.11 23.62
C SER A 182 9.54 -10.05 22.51
N VAL A 183 10.39 -9.58 21.60
CA VAL A 183 10.87 -10.33 20.42
C VAL A 183 12.14 -11.15 20.78
N PRO A 184 12.33 -12.37 20.23
CA PRO A 184 13.51 -13.20 20.52
C PRO A 184 14.85 -12.47 20.32
N ALA A 185 15.67 -12.49 21.37
CA ALA A 185 16.81 -11.60 21.55
C ALA A 185 17.87 -11.66 20.45
N LEU A 186 18.12 -12.81 19.80
CA LEU A 186 19.25 -12.90 18.87
C LEU A 186 19.02 -12.10 17.58
N LYS A 187 17.85 -12.26 16.94
CA LYS A 187 17.48 -11.51 15.72
C LYS A 187 17.32 -10.02 16.04
N PHE A 188 16.69 -9.72 17.17
CA PHE A 188 16.54 -8.37 17.71
C PHE A 188 17.87 -7.67 17.95
N LEU A 189 18.85 -8.31 18.61
CA LEU A 189 20.16 -7.71 18.88
C LEU A 189 20.94 -7.42 17.60
N THR A 190 20.89 -8.30 16.60
CA THR A 190 21.51 -8.03 15.30
C THR A 190 20.84 -6.87 14.56
N HIS A 191 19.51 -6.82 14.58
CA HIS A 191 18.74 -5.73 13.95
C HIS A 191 18.95 -4.39 14.66
N GLN A 192 18.95 -4.39 16.00
CA GLN A 192 19.23 -3.22 16.82
C GLN A 192 20.66 -2.73 16.62
N ALA A 193 21.66 -3.63 16.59
CA ALA A 193 23.05 -3.26 16.31
C ALA A 193 23.21 -2.65 14.91
N VAL A 194 22.54 -3.21 13.89
CA VAL A 194 22.54 -2.64 12.54
C VAL A 194 21.90 -1.25 12.52
N HIS A 195 20.77 -1.09 13.21
CA HIS A 195 20.07 0.19 13.31
C HIS A 195 20.90 1.25 14.04
N GLU A 196 21.43 0.94 15.23
CA GLU A 196 22.15 1.88 16.08
C GLU A 196 23.54 2.24 15.54
N HIS A 197 24.13 1.43 14.66
CA HIS A 197 25.50 1.62 14.16
C HIS A 197 25.54 1.76 12.64
N ARG A 198 24.45 2.23 12.02
CA ARG A 198 24.30 2.39 10.58
C ARG A 198 25.45 3.16 9.93
N ASP A 199 25.90 4.23 10.58
CA ASP A 199 27.01 5.08 10.11
C ASP A 199 28.35 4.33 10.07
N GLN A 200 28.52 3.31 10.91
CA GLN A 200 29.71 2.46 10.97
C GLN A 200 29.62 1.28 10.00
N LEU A 201 28.42 0.98 9.50
CA LEU A 201 28.18 -0.09 8.54
C LEU A 201 28.33 0.35 7.09
N TYR A 202 28.80 1.57 6.78
CA TYR A 202 28.87 2.07 5.40
C TYR A 202 29.53 1.09 4.38
N HIS A 203 30.52 0.30 4.81
CA HIS A 203 31.20 -0.70 3.98
C HIS A 203 30.72 -2.14 4.17
N TYR A 204 29.60 -2.39 4.86
CA TYR A 204 29.09 -3.76 5.06
C TYR A 204 28.94 -4.56 3.76
N PRO A 205 28.53 -3.98 2.61
CA PRO A 205 28.40 -4.74 1.36
C PRO A 205 29.75 -5.25 0.82
N GLU A 206 30.85 -4.58 1.17
CA GLU A 206 32.21 -4.92 0.72
C GLU A 206 32.85 -6.00 1.60
N VAL A 207 32.39 -6.14 2.85
CA VAL A 207 33.00 -6.99 3.87
C VAL A 207 32.21 -8.26 4.12
N LEU A 208 30.88 -8.21 3.97
CA LEU A 208 30.01 -9.35 4.25
C LEU A 208 29.83 -10.26 3.01
N PRO A 209 29.66 -11.58 3.23
CA PRO A 209 29.16 -12.48 2.20
C PRO A 209 27.82 -11.97 1.64
N SER A 210 27.59 -12.14 0.34
CA SER A 210 26.42 -11.61 -0.39
C SER A 210 25.08 -11.93 0.27
N MET A 211 24.90 -13.13 0.83
CA MET A 211 23.71 -13.50 1.60
C MET A 211 23.46 -12.57 2.78
N LEU A 212 24.49 -12.28 3.59
CA LEU A 212 24.37 -11.40 4.75
C LEU A 212 24.23 -9.94 4.32
N THR A 213 24.90 -9.53 3.25
CA THR A 213 24.69 -8.21 2.64
C THR A 213 23.23 -8.02 2.28
N ASN A 214 22.63 -8.96 1.56
CA ASN A 214 21.22 -8.89 1.16
C ASN A 214 20.27 -8.78 2.35
N SER A 215 20.48 -9.60 3.39
CA SER A 215 19.66 -9.53 4.62
C SER A 215 19.79 -8.19 5.35
N VAL A 216 21.02 -7.63 5.44
CA VAL A 216 21.23 -6.32 6.07
C VAL A 216 20.63 -5.20 5.22
N THR A 217 20.77 -5.25 3.90
CA THR A 217 20.14 -4.29 2.98
C THR A 217 18.63 -4.32 3.12
N GLU A 218 18.03 -5.51 3.04
CA GLU A 218 16.58 -5.67 3.15
C GLU A 218 16.07 -5.16 4.50
N PHE A 219 16.77 -5.47 5.60
CA PHE A 219 16.42 -4.97 6.92
C PHE A 219 16.41 -3.43 6.98
N LEU A 220 17.47 -2.78 6.49
CA LEU A 220 17.53 -1.32 6.43
C LEU A 220 16.41 -0.74 5.56
N GLN A 221 16.09 -1.41 4.44
CA GLN A 221 15.02 -1.00 3.54
C GLN A 221 13.64 -1.05 4.19
N VAL A 222 13.34 -2.16 4.86
CA VAL A 222 12.07 -2.37 5.58
C VAL A 222 11.90 -1.34 6.69
N GLN A 223 12.96 -1.07 7.45
CA GLN A 223 12.94 -0.11 8.56
C GLN A 223 12.71 1.33 8.12
N ASP A 224 13.52 1.82 7.19
CA ASP A 224 13.38 3.18 6.66
C ASP A 224 12.02 3.40 6.00
N THR A 225 11.51 2.37 5.33
CA THR A 225 10.18 2.42 4.75
C THR A 225 9.11 2.56 5.82
N ARG A 226 9.19 1.78 6.90
CA ARG A 226 8.23 1.88 8.00
C ARG A 226 8.24 3.27 8.64
N TYR A 227 9.40 3.88 8.87
CA TYR A 227 9.47 5.26 9.39
C TYR A 227 8.90 6.33 8.45
N HIS A 228 8.83 6.05 7.16
CA HIS A 228 8.27 6.96 6.17
C HIS A 228 6.76 6.71 5.94
N HIS A 229 6.30 5.52 6.29
CA HIS A 229 4.91 5.10 6.20
C HIS A 229 4.12 5.49 7.46
N ASP A 230 4.66 5.22 8.65
CA ASP A 230 4.14 5.66 9.96
C ASP A 230 4.26 7.19 10.16
#